data_AF-A0A0F9QHT7-F1
#
_entry.id   AF-A0A0F9QHT7-F1
#
_cell.length_a   1.000
_cell.length_b   1.000
_cell.length_c   1.000
_cell.angle_alpha   90.00
_cell.angle_beta   90.00
_cell.angle_gamma   90.00
#
_symmetry.space_group_name_H-M   'P 1'
#
loop_
_entity.id
_entity.type
_entity.pdbx_description
1 polymer ?
#
loop_
_entity_poly.entity_id
_entity_poly.type
_entity_poly.pdbx_seq_one_letter_code
_entity_poly.pdbx_strand_id
1 'polypeptide(L)'
;MPRLSFWNKKKQNDWKFFDRTIAEMFRIGGTAFLIHKYIGPIKQGESDDLTQPTIIDPLETTIQDLLLLENRDRKYDNDIYELRGVYNVQDNDFDLSQFGLFLSADTLFVSFHINDMIDIMGRKLMSGDVIELPHLLDDTLLSQDPDEDFGPVIPKLYKIEDANRASEGFSPTWFPHIWRVKVSPLTDSQEYNEILNKNAASFNDSGLVDPDDPGTTLRDLVSTFADELNISESVIAEAERQVPNRNLEHTHLYVFEENESGLPYLFMTDGEPPNGATLLGSGTEFPDNPPEGAWFLRTDFEPNVLYKREGPKWLRKEVDFRKKWQTANRTLERFINNRGKTRTSGGIIDSKVSVSKIIPHRNHPKPDIE
;
A
#
# COMPACT_ATOMS: atom_id res chain seq x y z
N MET A 1 -37.23 -3.89 62.39
CA MET A 1 -37.59 -3.76 60.97
C MET A 1 -36.74 -4.73 60.17
N PRO A 2 -37.31 -5.59 59.31
CA PRO A 2 -36.53 -6.35 58.36
C PRO A 2 -35.80 -5.36 57.44
N ARG A 3 -34.50 -5.55 57.24
CA ARG A 3 -33.75 -4.73 56.28
C ARG A 3 -34.19 -5.14 54.88
N LEU A 4 -34.98 -4.30 54.22
CA LEU A 4 -35.29 -4.43 52.80
C LEU A 4 -33.97 -4.31 52.03
N SER A 5 -33.53 -5.40 51.43
CA SER A 5 -32.39 -5.44 50.52
C SER A 5 -32.92 -5.78 49.14
N PHE A 6 -32.67 -4.91 48.16
CA PHE A 6 -32.98 -5.18 46.76
C PHE A 6 -31.98 -6.14 46.11
N TRP A 7 -30.79 -6.31 46.71
CA TRP A 7 -29.84 -7.32 46.28
C TRP A 7 -30.33 -8.73 46.62
N ASN A 8 -30.31 -9.61 45.63
CA ASN A 8 -30.68 -11.02 45.76
C ASN A 8 -29.70 -11.91 44.99
N LYS A 9 -29.40 -13.09 45.53
CA LYS A 9 -28.55 -14.09 44.87
C LYS A 9 -29.20 -14.71 43.62
N LYS A 10 -30.54 -14.69 43.54
CA LYS A 10 -31.30 -15.28 42.43
C LYS A 10 -32.11 -14.22 41.72
N LYS A 11 -32.24 -14.35 40.40
CA LYS A 11 -33.15 -13.55 39.58
C LYS A 11 -34.60 -13.89 39.96
N GLN A 12 -35.29 -12.94 40.60
CA GLN A 12 -36.70 -13.06 40.98
C GLN A 12 -37.60 -12.25 40.05
N ASN A 13 -38.88 -12.06 40.42
CA ASN A 13 -39.84 -11.29 39.63
C ASN A 13 -39.42 -9.83 39.44
N ASP A 14 -38.76 -9.24 40.45
CA ASP A 14 -38.24 -7.87 40.38
C ASP A 14 -37.25 -7.70 39.22
N TRP A 15 -36.35 -8.69 39.03
CA TRP A 15 -35.42 -8.71 37.90
C TRP A 15 -36.15 -8.75 36.57
N LYS A 16 -37.18 -9.60 36.44
CA LYS A 16 -37.99 -9.70 35.21
C LYS A 16 -38.75 -8.40 34.91
N PHE A 17 -39.18 -7.68 35.94
CA PHE A 17 -39.86 -6.39 35.80
C PHE A 17 -38.90 -5.33 35.22
N PHE A 18 -37.70 -5.19 35.79
CA PHE A 18 -36.69 -4.28 35.26
C PHE A 18 -36.28 -4.67 33.85
N ASP A 19 -36.03 -5.97 33.63
CA ASP A 19 -35.62 -6.51 32.34
C ASP A 19 -36.63 -6.18 31.23
N ARG A 20 -37.91 -6.43 31.45
CA ARG A 20 -38.97 -6.12 30.49
C ARG A 20 -39.07 -4.62 30.18
N THR A 21 -38.94 -3.78 31.21
CA THR A 21 -39.01 -2.32 31.05
C THR A 21 -37.80 -1.79 30.24
N ILE A 22 -36.61 -2.34 30.51
CA ILE A 22 -35.39 -2.00 29.76
C ILE A 22 -35.48 -2.53 28.33
N ALA A 23 -35.96 -3.76 28.12
CA ALA A 23 -36.16 -4.33 26.79
C ALA A 23 -37.09 -3.46 25.93
N GLU A 24 -38.17 -2.93 26.51
CA GLU A 24 -39.09 -2.02 25.83
C GLU A 24 -38.41 -0.74 25.34
N MET A 25 -37.49 -0.17 26.13
CA MET A 25 -36.69 0.99 25.72
C MET A 25 -35.89 0.69 24.43
N PHE A 26 -35.26 -0.48 24.33
CA PHE A 26 -34.50 -0.86 23.13
C PHE A 26 -35.41 -1.20 21.96
N ARG A 27 -36.54 -1.86 22.19
CA ARG A 27 -37.49 -2.23 21.12
C ARG A 27 -38.16 -1.03 20.47
N ILE A 28 -38.47 0.01 21.25
CA ILE A 28 -39.16 1.21 20.77
C ILE A 28 -38.17 2.31 20.36
N GLY A 29 -37.14 2.54 21.18
CA GLY A 29 -36.19 3.64 20.99
C GLY A 29 -34.89 3.26 20.28
N GLY A 30 -34.63 1.98 20.07
CA GLY A 30 -33.42 1.50 19.41
C GLY A 30 -33.52 1.48 17.89
N THR A 31 -32.39 1.75 17.23
CA THR A 31 -32.24 1.55 15.79
C THR A 31 -32.00 0.08 15.49
N ALA A 32 -32.31 -0.34 14.26
CA ALA A 32 -31.96 -1.66 13.78
C ALA A 32 -30.45 -1.75 13.54
N PHE A 33 -29.88 -2.89 13.89
CA PHE A 33 -28.51 -3.30 13.56
C PHE A 33 -28.59 -4.69 12.94
N LEU A 34 -28.08 -4.83 11.73
CA LEU A 34 -27.96 -6.11 11.06
C LEU A 34 -26.63 -6.74 11.46
N ILE A 35 -26.67 -8.00 11.88
CA ILE A 35 -25.51 -8.69 12.45
C ILE A 35 -25.15 -9.88 11.59
N HIS A 36 -23.89 -9.88 11.17
CA HIS A 36 -23.20 -11.03 10.61
C HIS A 36 -22.55 -11.80 11.76
N LYS A 37 -23.21 -12.89 12.17
CA LYS A 37 -22.79 -13.71 13.30
C LYS A 37 -21.58 -14.54 12.93
N TYR A 38 -20.49 -14.39 13.66
CA TYR A 38 -19.30 -15.21 13.52
C TYR A 38 -19.55 -16.63 14.08
N ILE A 39 -19.20 -17.66 13.31
CA ILE A 39 -19.42 -19.07 13.70
C ILE A 39 -18.13 -19.82 14.04
N GLY A 40 -16.98 -19.37 13.54
CA GLY A 40 -15.69 -20.03 13.72
C GLY A 40 -14.75 -19.81 12.53
N PRO A 41 -13.50 -20.26 12.61
CA PRO A 41 -12.60 -20.21 11.47
C PRO A 41 -13.02 -21.20 10.38
N ILE A 42 -12.66 -20.91 9.13
CA ILE A 42 -12.84 -21.81 8.00
C ILE A 42 -12.02 -23.10 8.26
N LYS A 43 -12.61 -24.27 7.96
CA LYS A 43 -11.90 -25.55 8.03
C LYS A 43 -10.75 -25.54 7.02
N GLN A 44 -9.53 -25.34 7.49
CA GLN A 44 -8.34 -25.68 6.71
C GLN A 44 -8.25 -27.21 6.65
N GLY A 45 -8.02 -27.75 5.46
CA GLY A 45 -7.88 -29.20 5.26
C GLY A 45 -6.72 -29.79 6.07
N GLU A 46 -6.43 -31.07 5.86
CA GLU A 46 -5.26 -31.69 6.50
C GLU A 46 -3.99 -30.91 6.12
N SER A 47 -3.29 -30.39 7.12
CA SER A 47 -2.01 -29.70 6.98
C SER A 47 -0.93 -30.48 7.71
N ASP A 48 0.21 -30.69 7.05
CA ASP A 48 1.42 -31.25 7.67
C ASP A 48 2.20 -30.19 8.48
N ASP A 49 1.74 -28.93 8.48
CA ASP A 49 2.34 -27.84 9.23
C ASP A 49 1.88 -27.85 10.70
N LEU A 50 2.81 -28.14 11.61
CA LEU A 50 2.58 -28.17 13.06
C LEU A 50 2.11 -26.83 13.64
N THR A 51 2.30 -25.72 12.92
CA THR A 51 1.83 -24.39 13.34
C THR A 51 0.36 -24.14 12.98
N GLN A 52 -0.23 -24.94 12.10
CA GLN A 52 -1.63 -24.85 11.65
C GLN A 52 -2.35 -26.17 11.94
N PRO A 53 -2.76 -26.42 13.20
CA PRO A 53 -3.37 -27.69 13.56
C PRO A 53 -4.68 -27.91 12.82
N THR A 54 -4.90 -29.13 12.34
CA THR A 54 -6.16 -29.54 11.71
C THR A 54 -7.31 -29.44 12.71
N ILE A 55 -8.24 -28.52 12.47
CA ILE A 55 -9.44 -28.34 13.30
C ILE A 55 -10.57 -29.18 12.73
N ILE A 56 -11.00 -30.21 13.48
CA ILE A 56 -12.06 -31.14 13.06
C ILE A 56 -13.43 -30.45 13.07
N ASP A 57 -13.74 -29.68 14.12
CA ASP A 57 -14.96 -28.88 14.24
C ASP A 57 -14.64 -27.50 14.83
N PRO A 58 -14.54 -26.46 13.99
CA PRO A 58 -14.30 -25.10 14.44
C PRO A 58 -15.54 -24.56 15.15
N LEU A 59 -15.34 -24.12 16.39
CA LEU A 59 -16.32 -23.38 17.17
C LEU A 59 -15.91 -21.90 17.18
N GLU A 60 -16.78 -21.03 17.71
CA GLU A 60 -16.50 -19.60 17.84
C GLU A 60 -15.28 -19.31 18.72
N THR A 61 -14.93 -20.24 19.61
CA THR A 61 -13.77 -20.12 20.53
C THR A 61 -12.49 -20.75 20.00
N THR A 62 -12.53 -21.40 18.84
CA THR A 62 -11.35 -22.07 18.29
C THR A 62 -10.39 -21.03 17.71
N ILE A 63 -9.10 -21.19 18.01
CA ILE A 63 -8.02 -20.36 17.50
C ILE A 63 -7.32 -21.11 16.35
N GLN A 64 -7.16 -20.45 15.21
CA GLN A 64 -6.55 -21.01 14.00
C GLN A 64 -5.02 -21.01 14.10
N ASP A 65 -4.44 -19.84 14.41
CA ASP A 65 -2.99 -19.70 14.60
C ASP A 65 -2.68 -19.63 16.09
N LEU A 66 -2.03 -20.66 16.64
CA LEU A 66 -1.67 -20.70 18.07
C LEU A 66 -0.50 -19.78 18.41
N LEU A 67 0.35 -19.44 17.44
CA LEU A 67 1.51 -18.57 17.67
C LEU A 67 1.08 -17.12 17.76
N LEU A 68 0.20 -16.70 16.85
CA LEU A 68 -0.32 -15.34 16.77
C LEU A 68 -1.62 -15.15 17.56
N LEU A 69 -2.22 -16.25 18.03
CA LEU A 69 -3.49 -16.29 18.76
C LEU A 69 -4.63 -15.61 17.99
N GLU A 70 -4.62 -15.77 16.66
CA GLU A 70 -5.55 -15.10 15.76
C GLU A 70 -6.31 -16.07 14.84
N ASN A 71 -7.41 -15.57 14.28
CA ASN A 71 -8.24 -16.26 13.30
C ASN A 71 -8.23 -15.47 12.00
N ARG A 72 -7.33 -15.87 11.09
CA ARG A 72 -7.10 -15.21 9.81
C ARG A 72 -8.21 -15.43 8.81
N ASP A 73 -8.85 -16.61 8.83
CA ASP A 73 -9.89 -16.99 7.88
C ASP A 73 -11.21 -17.19 8.64
N ARG A 74 -11.96 -16.12 8.89
CA ARG A 74 -13.21 -16.19 9.67
C ARG A 74 -14.39 -16.61 8.80
N LYS A 75 -15.30 -17.35 9.41
CA LYS A 75 -16.56 -17.77 8.80
C LYS A 75 -17.76 -17.17 9.53
N TYR A 76 -18.75 -16.74 8.75
CA TYR A 76 -19.99 -16.14 9.20
C TYR A 76 -21.20 -17.03 8.91
N ASP A 77 -22.26 -16.81 9.68
CA ASP A 77 -23.57 -17.38 9.39
C ASP A 77 -24.13 -16.77 8.08
N ASN A 78 -24.91 -17.57 7.36
CA ASN A 78 -25.57 -17.10 6.14
C ASN A 78 -26.79 -16.23 6.48
N ASP A 79 -27.43 -16.53 7.61
CA ASP A 79 -28.58 -15.76 8.08
C ASP A 79 -28.13 -14.45 8.74
N ILE A 80 -28.80 -13.35 8.40
CA ILE A 80 -28.56 -12.03 8.99
C ILE A 80 -29.53 -11.82 10.13
N TYR A 81 -29.01 -11.46 11.31
CA TYR A 81 -29.82 -11.26 12.51
C TYR A 81 -30.06 -9.77 12.75
N GLU A 82 -31.30 -9.36 12.97
CA GLU A 82 -31.63 -7.99 13.34
C GLU A 82 -31.71 -7.85 14.86
N LEU A 83 -30.90 -6.96 15.43
CA LEU A 83 -31.02 -6.55 16.84
C LEU A 83 -31.34 -5.06 16.94
N ARG A 84 -32.00 -4.69 18.04
CA ARG A 84 -32.28 -3.28 18.37
C ARG A 84 -31.28 -2.77 19.38
N GLY A 85 -30.58 -1.70 19.02
CA GLY A 85 -29.51 -1.10 19.80
C GLY A 85 -29.62 0.41 19.89
N VAL A 86 -28.91 1.00 20.85
CA VAL A 86 -28.77 2.45 21.00
C VAL A 86 -27.30 2.78 21.08
N TYR A 87 -26.87 3.83 20.38
CA TYR A 87 -25.51 4.35 20.44
C TYR A 87 -25.56 5.88 20.49
N ASN A 88 -24.51 6.48 21.04
CA ASN A 88 -24.36 7.93 21.00
C ASN A 88 -23.61 8.29 19.72
N VAL A 89 -24.22 9.15 18.89
CA VAL A 89 -23.49 9.85 17.84
C VAL A 89 -22.62 10.88 18.55
N GLN A 90 -21.30 10.74 18.45
CA GLN A 90 -20.34 11.69 19.00
C GLN A 90 -19.53 12.25 17.83
N ASP A 91 -19.40 13.58 17.76
CA ASP A 91 -18.44 14.23 16.88
C ASP A 91 -17.05 14.09 17.51
N ASN A 92 -16.24 13.16 17.00
CA ASN A 92 -14.83 13.13 17.35
C ASN A 92 -14.13 14.25 16.57
N ASP A 93 -13.83 15.35 17.26
CA ASP A 93 -13.10 16.48 16.68
C ASP A 93 -11.64 16.08 16.40
N PHE A 94 -11.13 16.37 15.21
CA PHE A 94 -9.78 15.99 14.80
C PHE A 94 -8.76 16.93 15.46
N ASP A 95 -8.00 16.43 16.43
CA ASP A 95 -6.87 17.17 16.97
C ASP A 95 -5.67 17.11 16.00
N LEU A 96 -5.59 18.11 15.12
CA LEU A 96 -4.51 18.28 14.15
C LEU A 96 -3.21 18.82 14.77
N SER A 97 -3.16 19.04 16.09
CA SER A 97 -1.97 19.64 16.74
C SER A 97 -0.80 18.66 16.91
N GLN A 98 -1.04 17.35 16.79
CA GLN A 98 -0.01 16.33 16.85
C GLN A 98 0.32 15.83 15.44
N PHE A 99 1.51 16.15 14.94
CA PHE A 99 2.07 15.54 13.73
C PHE A 99 2.31 14.05 13.98
N GLY A 100 1.34 13.22 13.59
CA GLY A 100 1.39 11.77 13.66
C GLY A 100 0.11 11.19 13.11
N LEU A 101 0.23 10.11 12.33
CA LEU A 101 -0.88 9.39 11.69
C LEU A 101 -1.70 8.57 12.72
N PHE A 102 -2.04 9.17 13.86
CA PHE A 102 -2.96 8.56 14.82
C PHE A 102 -4.34 9.16 14.59
N LEU A 103 -4.98 8.71 13.52
CA LEU A 103 -6.42 8.83 13.38
C LEU A 103 -7.03 8.06 14.55
N SER A 104 -7.69 8.76 15.47
CA SER A 104 -8.66 8.13 16.36
C SER A 104 -9.64 7.40 15.44
N ALA A 105 -9.49 6.08 15.29
CA ALA A 105 -10.44 5.30 14.52
C ALA A 105 -11.84 5.65 15.03
N ASP A 106 -12.79 5.86 14.11
CA ASP A 106 -14.19 6.19 14.38
C ASP A 106 -14.86 5.07 15.18
N THR A 107 -14.53 4.94 16.48
CA THR A 107 -15.01 3.87 17.33
C THR A 107 -16.33 4.28 17.97
N LEU A 108 -17.34 3.45 17.79
CA LEU A 108 -18.66 3.65 18.38
C LEU A 108 -18.88 2.69 19.56
N PHE A 109 -19.62 3.16 20.55
CA PHE A 109 -20.11 2.32 21.64
C PHE A 109 -21.61 2.09 21.47
N VAL A 110 -21.98 0.86 21.20
CA VAL A 110 -23.38 0.46 20.99
C VAL A 110 -23.85 -0.37 22.17
N SER A 111 -25.07 -0.10 22.64
CA SER A 111 -25.69 -0.81 23.76
C SER A 111 -26.87 -1.63 23.27
N PHE A 112 -26.94 -2.89 23.70
CA PHE A 112 -27.98 -3.86 23.35
C PHE A 112 -28.60 -4.47 24.61
N HIS A 113 -29.84 -4.93 24.50
CA HIS A 113 -30.48 -5.70 25.56
C HIS A 113 -29.95 -7.16 25.59
N ILE A 114 -29.53 -7.64 26.76
CA ILE A 114 -28.88 -8.96 26.89
C ILE A 114 -29.80 -10.11 26.52
N ASN A 115 -31.04 -10.13 27.04
CA ASN A 115 -31.90 -11.30 26.82
C ASN A 115 -32.45 -11.31 25.39
N ASP A 116 -32.79 -10.15 24.81
CA ASP A 116 -33.24 -10.09 23.41
C ASP A 116 -32.16 -10.60 22.46
N MET A 117 -30.89 -10.23 22.72
CA MET A 117 -29.75 -10.73 21.97
C MET A 117 -29.59 -12.26 22.08
N ILE A 118 -29.78 -12.83 23.28
CA ILE A 118 -29.71 -14.28 23.49
C ILE A 118 -30.90 -14.98 22.84
N ASP A 119 -32.10 -14.41 22.90
CA ASP A 119 -33.31 -15.01 22.33
C ASP A 119 -33.26 -15.04 20.78
N ILE A 120 -32.66 -14.01 20.15
CA ILE A 120 -32.57 -13.89 18.69
C ILE A 120 -31.38 -14.66 18.13
N MET A 121 -30.17 -14.50 18.69
CA MET A 121 -28.94 -15.10 18.13
C MET A 121 -28.49 -16.39 18.83
N GLY A 122 -29.06 -16.71 19.99
CA GLY A 122 -28.64 -17.83 20.84
C GLY A 122 -27.40 -17.56 21.69
N ARG A 123 -26.71 -16.42 21.50
CA ARG A 123 -25.54 -16.02 22.28
C ARG A 123 -25.39 -14.50 22.35
N LYS A 124 -24.52 -14.04 23.25
CA LYS A 124 -24.13 -12.63 23.30
C LYS A 124 -23.17 -12.31 22.14
N LEU A 125 -23.20 -11.06 21.69
CA LEU A 125 -22.21 -10.51 20.76
C LEU A 125 -20.82 -10.59 21.37
N MET A 126 -19.85 -10.95 20.53
CA MET A 126 -18.45 -11.11 20.90
C MET A 126 -17.54 -10.42 19.89
N SER A 127 -16.25 -10.36 20.21
CA SER A 127 -15.23 -9.90 19.26
C SER A 127 -15.28 -10.74 17.99
N GLY A 128 -15.27 -10.06 16.84
CA GLY A 128 -15.28 -10.67 15.51
C GLY A 128 -16.63 -10.83 14.83
N ASP A 129 -17.74 -10.62 15.55
CA ASP A 129 -19.02 -10.33 14.92
C ASP A 129 -18.92 -8.99 14.14
N VAL A 130 -19.64 -8.89 13.02
CA VAL A 130 -19.69 -7.67 12.21
C VAL A 130 -21.11 -7.13 12.22
N ILE A 131 -21.23 -5.81 12.35
CA ILE A 131 -22.51 -5.11 12.36
C ILE A 131 -22.60 -4.15 11.19
N GLU A 132 -23.80 -4.07 10.63
CA GLU A 132 -24.18 -3.13 9.60
C GLU A 132 -25.26 -2.19 10.16
N LEU A 133 -25.12 -0.90 9.85
CA LEU A 133 -26.05 0.14 10.27
C LEU A 133 -26.92 0.56 9.09
N PRO A 134 -28.17 0.05 8.98
CA PRO A 134 -29.04 0.33 7.83
C PRO A 134 -29.50 1.79 7.75
N HIS A 135 -29.40 2.55 8.84
CA HIS A 135 -29.73 3.98 8.86
C HIS A 135 -28.53 4.89 8.57
N LEU A 136 -27.32 4.34 8.48
CA LEU A 136 -26.09 5.08 8.19
C LEU A 136 -25.53 4.62 6.84
N LEU A 137 -26.36 4.82 5.82
CA LEU A 137 -25.99 4.64 4.42
C LEU A 137 -25.38 5.94 3.91
N ASP A 138 -24.31 5.85 3.13
CA ASP A 138 -23.74 7.02 2.45
C ASP A 138 -24.30 7.11 1.03
N ASP A 139 -25.19 8.08 0.80
CA ASP A 139 -25.83 8.37 -0.48
C ASP A 139 -25.18 9.53 -1.23
N THR A 140 -24.12 10.12 -0.67
CA THR A 140 -23.46 11.32 -1.20
C THR A 140 -22.06 11.05 -1.74
N LEU A 141 -21.71 9.78 -1.92
CA LEU A 141 -20.40 9.39 -2.44
C LEU A 141 -20.15 10.02 -3.82
N LEU A 142 -18.92 10.47 -4.03
CA LEU A 142 -18.49 11.00 -5.33
C LEU A 142 -18.37 9.83 -6.32
N SER A 143 -19.10 9.90 -7.42
CA SER A 143 -18.96 8.98 -8.54
C SER A 143 -17.59 9.12 -9.19
N GLN A 144 -17.00 7.99 -9.59
CA GLN A 144 -15.86 8.00 -10.53
C GLN A 144 -16.32 8.17 -11.98
N ASP A 145 -17.60 7.90 -12.27
CA ASP A 145 -18.19 8.08 -13.59
C ASP A 145 -18.54 9.55 -13.82
N PRO A 146 -17.96 10.21 -14.84
CA PRO A 146 -18.26 11.60 -15.17
C PRO A 146 -19.72 11.86 -15.59
N ASP A 147 -20.49 10.82 -15.91
CA ASP A 147 -21.89 10.93 -16.35
C ASP A 147 -22.92 10.79 -15.21
N GLU A 148 -22.50 10.39 -14.00
CA GLU A 148 -23.37 10.29 -12.81
C GLU A 148 -22.98 11.32 -11.74
N ASP A 149 -23.96 11.96 -11.09
CA ASP A 149 -23.68 12.98 -10.05
C ASP A 149 -23.28 12.37 -8.69
N PHE A 150 -23.68 11.13 -8.40
CA PHE A 150 -23.44 10.43 -7.13
C PHE A 150 -23.08 8.97 -7.37
N GLY A 151 -22.17 8.43 -6.57
CA GLY A 151 -21.74 7.04 -6.61
C GLY A 151 -22.73 6.07 -5.95
N PRO A 152 -22.45 4.75 -6.00
CA PRO A 152 -23.30 3.73 -5.40
C PRO A 152 -23.39 3.90 -3.87
N VAL A 153 -24.56 3.65 -3.30
CA VAL A 153 -24.78 3.73 -1.84
C VAL A 153 -24.06 2.58 -1.15
N ILE A 154 -23.12 2.90 -0.26
CA ILE A 154 -22.33 1.90 0.48
C ILE A 154 -22.82 1.83 1.94
N PRO A 155 -23.17 0.63 2.44
CA PRO A 155 -23.52 0.45 3.83
C PRO A 155 -22.28 0.51 4.73
N LYS A 156 -22.40 1.20 5.87
CA LYS A 156 -21.28 1.31 6.82
C LYS A 156 -21.19 0.06 7.70
N LEU A 157 -20.12 -0.71 7.49
CA LEU A 157 -19.81 -1.91 8.26
C LEU A 157 -18.83 -1.61 9.40
N TYR A 158 -19.10 -2.19 10.57
CA TYR A 158 -18.24 -2.11 11.74
C TYR A 158 -17.93 -3.50 12.28
N LYS A 159 -16.69 -3.72 12.70
CA LYS A 159 -16.29 -4.93 13.43
C LYS A 159 -16.41 -4.71 14.93
N ILE A 160 -16.83 -5.74 15.66
CA ILE A 160 -16.84 -5.71 17.13
C ILE A 160 -15.43 -6.03 17.63
N GLU A 161 -14.85 -5.09 18.37
CA GLU A 161 -13.54 -5.24 19.01
C GLU A 161 -13.67 -5.92 20.37
N ASP A 162 -14.56 -5.38 21.20
CA ASP A 162 -14.74 -5.83 22.57
C ASP A 162 -16.20 -5.66 23.01
N ALA A 163 -16.60 -6.45 24.00
CA ALA A 163 -17.97 -6.53 24.45
C ALA A 163 -18.02 -6.77 25.96
N ASN A 164 -18.64 -5.86 26.69
CA ASN A 164 -18.67 -5.86 28.15
C ASN A 164 -20.05 -5.48 28.70
N ARG A 165 -20.29 -5.78 29.98
CA ARG A 165 -21.50 -5.32 30.68
C ARG A 165 -21.44 -3.80 30.85
N ALA A 166 -22.46 -3.10 30.39
CA ALA A 166 -22.52 -1.64 30.56
C ALA A 166 -22.63 -1.27 32.05
N SER A 167 -21.91 -0.25 32.49
CA SER A 167 -21.98 0.25 33.87
C SER A 167 -23.39 0.79 34.21
N GLU A 168 -24.06 1.42 33.25
CA GLU A 168 -25.46 1.86 33.37
C GLU A 168 -26.49 0.72 33.28
N GLY A 169 -26.05 -0.49 32.92
CA GLY A 169 -26.91 -1.64 32.65
C GLY A 169 -27.36 -2.42 33.88
N PHE A 170 -27.02 -1.98 35.07
CA PHE A 170 -27.34 -2.68 36.32
C PHE A 170 -28.63 -2.14 36.93
N SER A 171 -29.60 -3.03 37.17
CA SER A 171 -30.79 -2.67 37.94
C SER A 171 -30.45 -2.59 39.44
N PRO A 172 -31.34 -2.03 40.29
CA PRO A 172 -31.17 -2.06 41.75
C PRO A 172 -30.98 -3.46 42.36
N THR A 173 -31.33 -4.51 41.61
CA THR A 173 -31.08 -5.91 41.98
C THR A 173 -29.63 -6.36 41.76
N TRP A 174 -28.76 -5.49 41.22
CA TRP A 174 -27.37 -5.71 40.85
C TRP A 174 -27.14 -6.77 39.76
N PHE A 175 -28.16 -7.07 38.97
CA PHE A 175 -28.03 -7.89 37.77
C PHE A 175 -27.89 -7.01 36.53
N PRO A 176 -27.02 -7.39 35.57
CA PRO A 176 -26.86 -6.69 34.30
C PRO A 176 -28.01 -7.03 33.34
N HIS A 177 -28.47 -6.02 32.61
CA HIS A 177 -29.48 -6.11 31.56
C HIS A 177 -28.97 -5.60 30.19
N ILE A 178 -27.93 -4.77 30.20
CA ILE A 178 -27.38 -4.13 28.99
C ILE A 178 -25.99 -4.68 28.68
N TRP A 179 -25.78 -4.98 27.41
CA TRP A 179 -24.51 -5.38 26.82
C TRP A 179 -23.97 -4.21 25.99
N ARG A 180 -22.78 -3.74 26.30
CA ARG A 180 -22.11 -2.68 25.53
C ARG A 180 -21.02 -3.29 24.67
N VAL A 181 -21.05 -3.00 23.39
CA VAL A 181 -20.02 -3.39 22.44
C VAL A 181 -19.26 -2.15 21.98
N LYS A 182 -17.94 -2.28 21.87
CA LYS A 182 -17.06 -1.32 21.22
C LYS A 182 -16.86 -1.80 19.80
N VAL A 183 -17.17 -0.94 18.84
CA VAL A 183 -17.04 -1.26 17.42
C VAL A 183 -16.10 -0.28 16.74
N SER A 184 -15.36 -0.77 15.75
CA SER A 184 -14.46 0.01 14.90
C SER A 184 -14.84 -0.20 13.43
N PRO A 185 -14.56 0.74 12.52
CA PRO A 185 -14.88 0.56 11.11
C PRO A 185 -14.24 -0.70 10.55
N LEU A 186 -14.96 -1.40 9.68
CA LEU A 186 -14.44 -2.59 9.02
C LEU A 186 -13.31 -2.18 8.06
N THR A 187 -12.16 -2.83 8.17
CA THR A 187 -11.01 -2.64 7.28
C THR A 187 -10.90 -3.85 6.35
N ASP A 188 -10.45 -3.64 5.11
CA ASP A 188 -10.13 -4.76 4.19
C ASP A 188 -8.96 -5.56 4.76
N SER A 189 -9.31 -6.66 5.43
CA SER A 189 -8.38 -7.62 6.02
C SER A 189 -8.85 -9.00 5.65
N GLN A 190 -7.89 -9.92 5.53
CA GLN A 190 -8.16 -11.31 5.18
C GLN A 190 -9.23 -11.94 6.09
N GLU A 191 -9.31 -11.51 7.35
CA GLU A 191 -10.30 -11.97 8.33
C GLU A 191 -11.75 -11.81 7.86
N TYR A 192 -12.05 -10.75 7.09
CA TYR A 192 -13.43 -10.39 6.73
C TYR A 192 -13.75 -10.63 5.26
N ASN A 193 -12.89 -11.36 4.55
CA ASN A 193 -13.04 -11.65 3.12
C ASN A 193 -14.41 -12.26 2.78
N GLU A 194 -14.99 -13.11 3.62
CA GLU A 194 -16.31 -13.70 3.34
C GLU A 194 -17.44 -12.66 3.33
N ILE A 195 -17.32 -11.59 4.13
CA ILE A 195 -18.30 -10.48 4.12
C ILE A 195 -18.00 -9.54 2.95
N LEU A 196 -16.73 -9.20 2.73
CA LEU A 196 -16.33 -8.23 1.71
C LEU A 196 -16.48 -8.75 0.27
N ASN A 197 -16.36 -10.07 0.06
CA ASN A 197 -16.52 -10.69 -1.25
C ASN A 197 -17.99 -11.00 -1.59
N LYS A 198 -18.94 -10.72 -0.70
CA LYS A 198 -20.36 -10.79 -1.04
C LYS A 198 -20.70 -9.65 -2.01
N ASN A 199 -21.61 -9.92 -2.93
CA ASN A 199 -22.07 -8.94 -3.91
C ASN A 199 -22.64 -7.72 -3.16
N ALA A 200 -22.30 -6.50 -3.57
CA ALA A 200 -22.78 -5.28 -2.95
C ALA A 200 -24.32 -5.19 -2.90
N ALA A 201 -25.02 -5.78 -3.88
CA ALA A 201 -26.48 -5.91 -3.91
C ALA A 201 -27.05 -6.73 -2.74
N SER A 202 -26.26 -7.59 -2.09
CA SER A 202 -26.71 -8.37 -0.93
C SER A 202 -26.79 -7.56 0.37
N PHE A 203 -26.24 -6.35 0.38
CA PHE A 203 -26.29 -5.42 1.52
C PHE A 203 -27.20 -4.22 1.28
N ASN A 204 -27.96 -4.21 0.17
CA ASN A 204 -28.97 -3.19 -0.08
C ASN A 204 -30.31 -3.81 -0.48
N ASP A 205 -31.39 -3.40 0.20
CA ASP A 205 -32.76 -3.44 -0.32
C ASP A 205 -33.11 -2.08 -0.95
N SER A 206 -32.08 -1.38 -1.44
CA SER A 206 -32.18 0.01 -1.93
C SER A 206 -32.30 0.09 -3.45
N GLY A 207 -32.18 -1.04 -4.15
CA GLY A 207 -32.41 -1.13 -5.61
C GLY A 207 -31.38 -0.39 -6.48
N LEU A 208 -30.16 -0.15 -5.97
CA LEU A 208 -29.14 0.69 -6.61
C LEU A 208 -27.94 -0.07 -7.20
N VAL A 209 -27.82 -1.37 -6.93
CA VAL A 209 -26.91 -2.26 -7.67
C VAL A 209 -27.80 -3.20 -8.47
N ASP A 210 -27.60 -3.28 -9.78
CA ASP A 210 -28.33 -4.23 -10.62
C ASP A 210 -28.13 -5.64 -10.04
N PRO A 211 -29.18 -6.34 -9.60
CA PRO A 211 -29.04 -7.71 -9.07
C PRO A 211 -28.44 -8.68 -10.10
N ASP A 212 -28.40 -8.29 -11.39
CA ASP A 212 -27.79 -9.03 -12.48
C ASP A 212 -26.35 -8.60 -12.82
N ASP A 213 -25.73 -7.64 -12.08
CA ASP A 213 -24.29 -7.32 -12.22
C ASP A 213 -23.45 -8.17 -11.24
N PRO A 214 -22.75 -9.21 -11.73
CA PRO A 214 -22.00 -10.14 -10.90
C PRO A 214 -20.64 -9.59 -10.43
N GLY A 215 -20.27 -8.36 -10.79
CA GLY A 215 -18.89 -7.87 -10.75
C GLY A 215 -18.50 -7.00 -9.56
N THR A 216 -19.41 -6.24 -8.94
CA THR A 216 -19.05 -5.25 -7.91
C THR A 216 -19.19 -5.84 -6.51
N THR A 217 -18.07 -6.31 -5.95
CA THR A 217 -18.05 -6.75 -4.55
C THR A 217 -17.93 -5.54 -3.62
N LEU A 218 -18.38 -5.66 -2.36
CA LEU A 218 -18.12 -4.62 -1.35
C LEU A 218 -16.64 -4.29 -1.25
N ARG A 219 -15.77 -5.29 -1.45
CA ARG A 219 -14.32 -5.10 -1.50
C ARG A 219 -13.93 -4.08 -2.58
N ASP A 220 -14.48 -4.16 -3.78
CA ASP A 220 -14.13 -3.24 -4.87
C ASP A 220 -14.61 -1.81 -4.60
N LEU A 221 -15.70 -1.65 -3.85
CA LEU A 221 -16.27 -0.35 -3.51
C LEU A 221 -15.61 0.30 -2.28
N VAL A 222 -15.16 -0.49 -1.32
CA VAL A 222 -14.64 -0.01 -0.01
C VAL A 222 -13.11 -0.03 0.04
N SER A 223 -12.46 -0.90 -0.75
CA SER A 223 -11.02 -1.11 -0.64
C SER A 223 -10.23 -0.13 -1.49
N THR A 224 -9.39 0.68 -0.82
CA THR A 224 -8.31 1.45 -1.46
C THR A 224 -7.11 0.57 -1.81
N PHE A 225 -7.12 -0.72 -1.47
CA PHE A 225 -5.94 -1.57 -1.56
C PHE A 225 -5.43 -1.72 -3.00
N ALA A 226 -6.32 -1.87 -3.98
CA ALA A 226 -5.95 -1.98 -5.38
C ALA A 226 -5.33 -0.66 -5.88
N ASP A 227 -5.90 0.47 -5.49
CA ASP A 227 -5.37 1.80 -5.84
C ASP A 227 -4.03 2.06 -5.17
N GLU A 228 -3.85 1.70 -3.90
CA GLU A 228 -2.59 1.81 -3.18
C GLU A 228 -1.49 0.93 -3.81
N LEU A 229 -1.84 -0.29 -4.24
CA LEU A 229 -0.92 -1.17 -4.95
C LEU A 229 -0.54 -0.57 -6.31
N ASN A 230 -1.53 -0.11 -7.09
CA ASN A 230 -1.31 0.54 -8.38
C ASN A 230 -0.45 1.80 -8.24
N ILE A 231 -0.69 2.63 -7.22
CA ILE A 231 0.12 3.81 -6.91
C ILE A 231 1.54 3.38 -6.57
N SER A 232 1.72 2.39 -5.68
CA SER A 232 3.05 1.87 -5.32
C SER A 232 3.81 1.34 -6.54
N GLU A 233 3.15 0.53 -7.37
CA GLU A 233 3.73 0.00 -8.62
C GLU A 233 4.07 1.12 -9.61
N SER A 234 3.20 2.13 -9.75
CA SER A 234 3.47 3.27 -10.62
C SER A 234 4.65 4.12 -10.13
N VAL A 235 4.81 4.27 -8.82
CA VAL A 235 5.93 4.97 -8.19
C VAL A 235 7.22 4.18 -8.40
N ILE A 236 7.19 2.85 -8.25
CA ILE A 236 8.33 1.98 -8.54
C ILE A 236 8.69 2.07 -10.03
N ALA A 237 7.72 1.98 -10.94
CA ALA A 237 7.95 2.05 -12.37
C ALA A 237 8.53 3.41 -12.81
N GLU A 238 8.04 4.52 -12.23
CA GLU A 238 8.61 5.85 -12.49
C GLU A 238 10.01 5.99 -11.86
N ALA A 239 10.23 5.42 -10.67
CA ALA A 239 11.55 5.38 -10.05
C ALA A 239 12.57 4.57 -10.90
N GLU A 240 12.16 3.42 -11.44
CA GLU A 240 12.95 2.61 -12.36
C GLU A 240 13.22 3.34 -13.69
N ARG A 241 12.26 4.13 -14.19
CA ARG A 241 12.46 4.95 -15.39
C ARG A 241 13.48 6.07 -15.17
N GLN A 242 13.39 6.75 -14.02
CA GLN A 242 14.28 7.87 -13.69
C GLN A 242 15.68 7.41 -13.26
N VAL A 243 15.77 6.25 -12.62
CA VAL A 243 17.01 5.66 -12.14
C VAL A 243 17.10 4.19 -12.61
N PRO A 244 17.36 3.93 -13.90
CA PRO A 244 17.41 2.57 -14.45
C PRO A 244 18.49 1.69 -13.80
N ASN A 245 19.50 2.34 -13.21
CA ASN A 245 20.64 1.68 -12.62
C ASN A 245 20.63 1.89 -11.10
N ARG A 246 20.44 0.80 -10.35
CA ARG A 246 20.33 0.81 -8.89
C ARG A 246 21.52 1.47 -8.18
N ASN A 247 22.70 1.54 -8.80
CA ASN A 247 23.88 2.18 -8.23
C ASN A 247 24.94 2.66 -9.26
N LEU A 248 25.12 1.99 -10.41
CA LEU A 248 26.21 2.28 -11.36
C LEU A 248 25.82 1.89 -12.81
N GLU A 249 26.20 2.71 -13.80
CA GLU A 249 26.09 2.37 -15.22
C GLU A 249 27.23 1.42 -15.64
N HIS A 250 26.92 0.13 -15.82
CA HIS A 250 27.91 -0.88 -16.21
C HIS A 250 28.09 -1.02 -17.74
N THR A 251 27.33 -0.25 -18.53
CA THR A 251 27.24 -0.40 -19.99
C THR A 251 28.57 -0.18 -20.72
N HIS A 252 29.54 0.48 -20.08
CA HIS A 252 30.84 0.77 -20.65
C HIS A 252 32.01 0.12 -19.88
N LEU A 253 31.79 -0.96 -19.11
CA LEU A 253 32.87 -1.64 -18.38
C LEU A 253 34.06 -1.99 -19.30
N TYR A 254 35.20 -1.34 -19.06
CA TYR A 254 36.45 -1.58 -19.77
C TYR A 254 37.31 -2.54 -18.95
N VAL A 255 37.62 -3.71 -19.51
CA VAL A 255 38.67 -4.58 -18.96
C VAL A 255 40.01 -3.97 -19.33
N PHE A 256 40.76 -3.49 -18.33
CA PHE A 256 42.18 -3.20 -18.53
C PHE A 256 42.95 -4.52 -18.45
N GLU A 257 43.76 -4.81 -19.46
CA GLU A 257 44.73 -5.89 -19.38
C GLU A 257 45.81 -5.53 -18.35
N GLU A 258 46.02 -6.49 -17.45
CA GLU A 258 47.14 -6.70 -16.54
C GLU A 258 47.39 -5.65 -15.45
N ASN A 259 46.95 -6.01 -14.24
CA ASN A 259 47.69 -5.70 -13.03
C ASN A 259 48.69 -6.85 -12.75
N GLU A 260 49.75 -6.61 -11.98
CA GLU A 260 50.88 -7.56 -11.71
C GLU A 260 50.46 -8.95 -11.17
N SER A 261 49.18 -9.15 -10.83
CA SER A 261 48.62 -10.39 -10.30
C SER A 261 47.86 -11.25 -11.34
N GLY A 262 47.79 -10.85 -12.60
CA GLY A 262 47.21 -11.67 -13.69
C GLY A 262 45.69 -11.89 -13.63
N LEU A 263 44.96 -11.18 -12.75
CA LEU A 263 43.51 -11.20 -12.68
C LEU A 263 42.93 -9.93 -13.31
N PRO A 264 41.92 -10.01 -14.19
CA PRO A 264 41.27 -8.84 -14.76
C PRO A 264 40.50 -8.08 -13.67
N TYR A 265 40.85 -6.81 -13.47
CA TYR A 265 40.13 -5.91 -12.56
C TYR A 265 39.18 -5.04 -13.37
N LEU A 266 37.89 -5.06 -13.01
CA LEU A 266 36.85 -4.23 -13.64
C LEU A 266 36.87 -2.85 -12.96
N PHE A 267 37.35 -1.83 -13.67
CA PHE A 267 37.20 -0.46 -13.22
C PHE A 267 35.81 0.05 -13.64
N MET A 268 35.01 0.46 -12.65
CA MET A 268 33.58 0.77 -12.81
C MET A 268 33.31 2.28 -12.78
N THR A 269 34.35 3.10 -12.87
CA THR A 269 34.26 4.54 -12.67
C THR A 269 34.38 5.30 -13.99
N ASP A 270 33.44 6.21 -14.21
CA ASP A 270 33.15 6.90 -15.46
C ASP A 270 33.42 8.40 -15.40
N GLY A 271 33.64 8.95 -14.21
CA GLY A 271 33.85 10.39 -14.05
C GLY A 271 32.63 11.23 -14.42
N GLU A 272 31.43 10.66 -14.39
CA GLU A 272 30.16 11.38 -14.39
C GLU A 272 29.63 11.56 -12.96
N PRO A 273 28.92 12.65 -12.70
CA PRO A 273 28.26 12.82 -11.41
C PRO A 273 27.14 11.77 -11.20
N PRO A 274 27.00 11.21 -9.99
CA PRO A 274 25.93 10.26 -9.69
C PRO A 274 24.54 10.93 -9.72
N ASN A 275 23.50 10.10 -9.87
CA ASN A 275 22.07 10.48 -9.81
C ASN A 275 21.65 11.57 -10.81
N GLY A 276 22.25 11.58 -12.01
CA GLY A 276 21.89 12.54 -13.07
C GLY A 276 22.32 13.98 -12.81
N ALA A 277 23.21 14.22 -11.82
CA ALA A 277 23.72 15.56 -11.57
C ALA A 277 24.54 16.09 -12.77
N THR A 278 24.36 17.37 -13.10
CA THR A 278 25.02 17.96 -14.27
C THR A 278 26.45 18.39 -13.95
N LEU A 279 27.38 18.11 -14.86
CA LEU A 279 28.73 18.68 -14.80
C LEU A 279 28.68 20.19 -15.04
N LEU A 280 29.32 20.96 -14.15
CA LEU A 280 29.52 22.39 -14.36
C LEU A 280 30.44 22.65 -15.56
N GLY A 281 31.40 21.76 -15.79
CA GLY A 281 32.32 21.81 -16.92
C GLY A 281 33.47 20.82 -16.81
N SER A 282 34.39 20.89 -17.78
CA SER A 282 35.64 20.13 -17.81
C SER A 282 36.81 21.02 -18.23
N GLY A 283 38.00 20.75 -17.70
CA GLY A 283 39.20 21.53 -18.02
C GLY A 283 40.41 21.23 -17.12
N THR A 284 41.50 21.95 -17.34
CA THR A 284 42.77 21.80 -16.59
C THR A 284 42.84 22.65 -15.33
N GLU A 285 41.88 23.55 -15.12
CA GLU A 285 41.80 24.44 -13.96
C GLU A 285 40.36 24.46 -13.44
N PHE A 286 40.20 24.71 -12.13
CA PHE A 286 38.86 24.84 -11.55
C PHE A 286 38.29 26.23 -11.86
N PRO A 287 36.98 26.37 -12.04
CA PRO A 287 36.35 27.68 -12.24
C PRO A 287 36.48 28.54 -10.98
N ASP A 288 36.59 29.86 -11.16
CA ASP A 288 36.85 30.82 -10.08
C ASP A 288 35.67 30.96 -9.09
N ASN A 289 34.43 30.86 -9.58
CA ASN A 289 33.21 31.02 -8.79
C ASN A 289 32.23 29.84 -8.99
N PRO A 290 32.55 28.63 -8.50
CA PRO A 290 31.65 27.49 -8.61
C PRO A 290 30.54 27.55 -7.54
N PRO A 291 29.29 27.16 -7.88
CA PRO A 291 28.26 26.94 -6.88
C PRO A 291 28.62 25.76 -5.96
N GLU A 292 28.10 25.78 -4.73
CA GLU A 292 28.27 24.68 -3.76
C GLU A 292 27.68 23.38 -4.32
N GLY A 293 28.35 22.25 -4.10
CA GLY A 293 27.92 20.95 -4.62
C GLY A 293 28.17 20.74 -6.12
N ALA A 294 28.77 21.72 -6.82
CA ALA A 294 29.10 21.59 -8.24
C ALA A 294 30.07 20.43 -8.51
N TRP A 295 29.90 19.80 -9.66
CA TRP A 295 30.77 18.76 -10.17
C TRP A 295 31.66 19.28 -11.31
N PHE A 296 32.95 18.93 -11.30
CA PHE A 296 33.90 19.38 -12.31
C PHE A 296 34.89 18.27 -12.67
N LEU A 297 35.11 18.05 -13.96
CA LEU A 297 36.03 17.03 -14.48
C LEU A 297 37.40 17.66 -14.82
N ARG A 298 38.44 17.23 -14.11
CA ARG A 298 39.82 17.67 -14.34
C ARG A 298 40.49 16.81 -15.41
N THR A 299 40.89 17.44 -16.51
CA THR A 299 41.45 16.76 -17.70
C THR A 299 42.97 16.82 -17.78
N ASP A 300 43.63 17.32 -16.75
CA ASP A 300 45.09 17.37 -16.62
C ASP A 300 45.69 16.10 -16.00
N PHE A 301 44.85 15.22 -15.47
CA PHE A 301 45.24 13.89 -14.98
C PHE A 301 45.03 12.85 -16.07
N GLU A 302 45.88 11.82 -16.10
CA GLU A 302 45.70 10.66 -16.97
C GLU A 302 45.58 9.39 -16.12
N PRO A 303 44.38 8.79 -15.98
CA PRO A 303 43.09 9.22 -16.53
C PRO A 303 42.47 10.45 -15.84
N ASN A 304 41.46 11.08 -16.46
CA ASN A 304 40.81 12.29 -15.93
C ASN A 304 40.21 12.02 -14.53
N VAL A 305 39.99 13.06 -13.73
CA VAL A 305 39.51 12.90 -12.35
C VAL A 305 38.32 13.81 -12.07
N LEU A 306 37.24 13.25 -11.54
CA LEU A 306 36.03 13.96 -11.15
C LEU A 306 36.15 14.51 -9.71
N TYR A 307 35.80 15.78 -9.56
CA TYR A 307 35.78 16.48 -8.28
C TYR A 307 34.38 17.02 -7.96
N LYS A 308 34.05 17.06 -6.67
CA LYS A 308 32.85 17.74 -6.14
C LYS A 308 33.25 18.89 -5.23
N ARG A 309 32.57 20.02 -5.36
CA ARG A 309 32.71 21.18 -4.47
C ARG A 309 32.03 20.90 -3.13
N GLU A 310 32.81 20.92 -2.05
CA GLU A 310 32.31 20.83 -0.68
C GLU A 310 32.94 21.97 0.14
N GLY A 311 32.14 23.00 0.42
CA GLY A 311 32.55 24.26 1.00
C GLY A 311 33.65 24.95 0.17
N PRO A 312 34.75 25.43 0.78
CA PRO A 312 35.82 26.11 0.05
C PRO A 312 36.74 25.17 -0.72
N LYS A 313 36.51 23.85 -0.74
CA LYS A 313 37.44 22.84 -1.28
C LYS A 313 36.83 22.00 -2.39
N TRP A 314 37.68 21.52 -3.29
CA TRP A 314 37.33 20.49 -4.27
C TRP A 314 37.80 19.14 -3.74
N LEU A 315 36.87 18.22 -3.53
CA LEU A 315 37.19 16.85 -3.12
C LEU A 315 37.18 15.93 -4.33
N ARG A 316 38.26 15.16 -4.48
CA ARG A 316 38.35 14.09 -5.47
C ARG A 316 37.32 13.03 -5.12
N LYS A 317 36.46 12.68 -6.08
CA LYS A 317 35.45 11.63 -5.91
C LYS A 317 35.82 10.39 -6.69
N GLU A 318 36.24 10.56 -7.94
CA GLU A 318 36.29 9.45 -8.87
C GLU A 318 37.34 9.66 -9.98
N VAL A 319 37.83 8.58 -10.57
CA VAL A 319 38.72 8.60 -11.75
C VAL A 319 37.93 8.11 -12.96
N ASP A 320 37.97 8.86 -14.05
CA ASP A 320 37.38 8.50 -15.33
C ASP A 320 38.27 7.48 -16.05
N PHE A 321 37.96 6.18 -15.93
CA PHE A 321 38.68 5.15 -16.69
C PHE A 321 38.12 4.94 -18.09
N ARG A 322 37.24 5.82 -18.60
CA ARG A 322 36.74 5.72 -19.98
C ARG A 322 37.88 6.00 -20.93
N LYS A 323 38.41 4.95 -21.55
CA LYS A 323 39.32 5.14 -22.69
C LYS A 323 38.52 5.76 -23.82
N LYS A 324 39.02 6.87 -24.39
CA LYS A 324 38.58 7.30 -25.72
C LYS A 324 38.81 6.12 -26.66
N TRP A 325 37.77 5.66 -27.33
CA TRP A 325 37.87 4.57 -28.31
C TRP A 325 38.98 4.89 -29.30
N GLN A 326 40.08 4.15 -29.23
CA GLN A 326 41.12 4.16 -30.25
C GLN A 326 40.97 2.85 -31.00
N THR A 327 40.96 2.90 -32.34
CA THR A 327 40.85 1.69 -33.15
C THR A 327 41.95 0.69 -32.75
N ALA A 328 41.56 -0.57 -32.55
CA ALA A 328 42.43 -1.62 -32.04
C ALA A 328 43.68 -1.90 -32.89
N ASN A 329 43.77 -1.34 -34.11
CA ASN A 329 44.93 -1.50 -34.97
C ASN A 329 45.26 -0.16 -35.68
N ARG A 330 46.44 0.42 -35.41
CA ARG A 330 46.96 1.62 -36.12
C ARG A 330 47.01 1.46 -37.64
N THR A 331 47.00 0.23 -38.15
CA THR A 331 46.96 -0.07 -39.59
C THR A 331 45.58 0.18 -40.20
N LEU A 332 44.49 0.00 -39.43
CA LEU A 332 43.11 0.26 -39.89
C LEU A 332 42.84 1.76 -40.08
N GLU A 333 43.55 2.62 -39.35
CA GLU A 333 43.56 4.07 -39.58
C GLU A 333 44.23 4.44 -40.93
N ARG A 334 45.16 3.60 -41.40
CA ARG A 334 45.99 3.82 -42.60
C ARG A 334 45.63 2.90 -43.77
N PHE A 335 44.51 2.19 -43.72
CA PHE A 335 44.11 1.30 -44.81
C PHE A 335 43.73 2.14 -46.05
N ILE A 336 44.70 2.31 -46.95
CA ILE A 336 44.49 2.89 -48.26
C ILE A 336 43.94 1.79 -49.16
N ASN A 337 42.64 1.83 -49.43
CA ASN A 337 42.02 0.96 -50.40
C ASN A 337 41.29 1.77 -51.49
N ASN A 338 42.01 2.00 -52.60
CA ASN A 338 41.55 2.18 -54.00
C ASN A 338 42.05 3.44 -54.76
N ARG A 339 42.16 3.30 -56.10
CA ARG A 339 42.99 4.01 -57.08
C ARG A 339 42.42 5.39 -57.50
N GLY A 340 43.09 6.49 -57.12
CA GLY A 340 42.89 7.81 -57.72
C GLY A 340 44.11 8.23 -58.54
N LYS A 341 44.02 9.24 -59.41
CA LYS A 341 45.10 9.75 -60.27
C LYS A 341 45.52 11.16 -59.85
N THR A 342 46.79 11.36 -59.50
CA THR A 342 47.42 12.68 -59.21
C THR A 342 48.38 13.05 -60.35
N ARG A 343 48.39 14.32 -60.74
CA ARG A 343 49.28 14.82 -61.80
C ARG A 343 50.57 15.39 -61.20
N THR A 344 51.71 14.83 -61.59
CA THR A 344 53.06 15.34 -61.29
C THR A 344 53.71 15.84 -62.59
N SER A 345 54.81 16.60 -62.48
CA SER A 345 55.62 17.15 -63.58
C SER A 345 56.01 16.15 -64.69
N GLY A 346 55.93 14.83 -64.45
CA GLY A 346 56.22 13.77 -65.43
C GLY A 346 55.00 13.01 -65.95
N GLY A 347 53.77 13.42 -65.62
CA GLY A 347 52.53 12.76 -66.05
C GLY A 347 51.54 12.49 -64.93
N ILE A 348 50.43 11.83 -65.27
CA ILE A 348 49.38 11.43 -64.32
C ILE A 348 49.78 10.08 -63.72
N ILE A 349 50.03 10.05 -62.41
CA ILE A 349 50.37 8.85 -61.64
C ILE A 349 49.24 8.49 -60.67
N ASP A 350 49.02 7.21 -60.41
CA ASP A 350 47.99 6.80 -59.45
C ASP A 350 48.43 7.18 -58.00
N SER A 351 47.60 7.93 -57.28
CA SER A 351 47.79 8.34 -55.88
C SER A 351 46.74 7.75 -54.94
N LYS A 352 47.13 7.65 -53.67
CA LYS A 352 46.43 6.96 -52.59
C LYS A 352 45.81 7.96 -51.59
N VAL A 353 44.50 7.87 -51.29
CA VAL A 353 43.79 8.74 -50.30
C VAL A 353 43.07 7.87 -49.25
N SER A 354 42.83 8.41 -48.03
CA SER A 354 42.19 7.69 -46.91
C SER A 354 40.67 7.62 -47.01
N VAL A 355 40.09 6.48 -46.58
CA VAL A 355 38.63 6.20 -46.62
C VAL A 355 37.83 7.13 -45.69
N SER A 356 38.46 7.66 -44.63
CA SER A 356 37.86 8.62 -43.69
C SER A 356 37.38 9.93 -44.32
N LYS A 357 37.81 10.24 -45.56
CA LYS A 357 37.34 11.42 -46.30
C LYS A 357 36.16 11.15 -47.24
N ILE A 358 35.79 9.88 -47.44
CA ILE A 358 34.76 9.46 -48.43
C ILE A 358 33.39 9.29 -47.77
N ILE A 359 33.34 9.01 -46.47
CA ILE A 359 32.08 8.88 -45.73
C ILE A 359 31.81 10.21 -45.02
N PRO A 360 30.98 11.12 -45.56
CA PRO A 360 30.45 12.21 -44.76
C PRO A 360 29.56 11.63 -43.65
N HIS A 361 29.67 12.18 -42.44
CA HIS A 361 28.76 11.86 -41.36
C HIS A 361 27.32 12.17 -41.82
N ARG A 362 26.41 11.21 -41.70
CA ARG A 362 24.99 11.48 -41.95
C ARG A 362 24.47 12.31 -40.78
N ASN A 363 24.42 13.63 -40.95
CA ASN A 363 23.65 14.49 -40.08
C ASN A 363 22.20 14.01 -40.10
N HIS A 364 21.72 13.42 -38.99
CA HIS A 364 20.28 13.32 -38.77
C HIS A 364 19.77 14.75 -38.54
N PRO A 365 18.79 15.24 -39.33
CA PRO A 365 18.10 16.47 -38.99
C PRO A 365 17.34 16.24 -37.67
N LYS A 366 17.44 17.19 -36.74
CA LYS A 366 16.55 17.26 -35.57
C LYS A 366 15.11 17.41 -36.06
N PRO A 367 14.11 16.72 -35.48
CA PRO A 367 12.72 17.04 -35.77
C PRO A 367 12.42 18.45 -35.25
N ASP A 368 11.82 19.26 -36.11
CA ASP A 368 11.29 20.57 -35.73
C ASP A 368 10.10 20.33 -34.78
N ILE A 369 10.15 21.01 -33.63
CA ILE A 369 9.05 21.10 -32.68
C ILE A 369 8.16 22.26 -33.18
N GLU A 370 6.95 21.94 -33.64
CA GLU A 370 5.81 22.87 -33.60
C GLU A 370 4.90 22.49 -32.43
#